data_AF-A0A5N5N5T0-F1
#
_entry.id   AF-A0A5N5N5T0-F1
#
_cell.length_a   1.000
_cell.length_b   1.000
_cell.length_c   1.000
_cell.angle_alpha   90.00
_cell.angle_beta   90.00
_cell.angle_gamma   90.00
#
_symmetry.space_group_name_H-M   'P 1'
#
loop_
_entity.id
_entity.type
_entity.pdbx_description
1 polymer ?
#
loop_
_entity_poly.entity_id
_entity_poly.type
_entity_poly.pdbx_seq_one_letter_code
_entity_poly.pdbx_strand_id
1 'polypeptide(L)'
;MYSAAERVMRILKEQGEASLRNVRAAFTMKMLNPAEVSYLSEYCIVMKPVSMALNILQSETNTQMGWLLPTIYLLDSKLKKMEASVKVCLPLIHALQQGLQKRSGEFMEDPELISAAILPKFKTSWTDKAHIIKSRYGLHHALS
;
A
#
# COMPACT_ATOMS: atom_id res chain seq x y z
N MET A 1 6.37 12.43 -1.54
CA MET A 1 5.05 13.11 -1.51
C MET A 1 4.19 12.66 -0.32
N TYR A 2 3.98 11.36 -0.07
CA TYR A 2 3.24 10.86 1.11
C TYR A 2 3.75 11.40 2.45
N SER A 3 5.05 11.30 2.74
CA SER A 3 5.62 11.74 4.03
C SER A 3 5.43 13.25 4.29
N ALA A 4 5.44 14.06 3.23
CA ALA A 4 5.17 15.49 3.35
C ALA A 4 3.69 15.75 3.69
N ALA A 5 2.76 15.12 2.98
CA ALA A 5 1.32 15.22 3.26
C ALA A 5 0.98 14.71 4.67
N GLU A 6 1.53 13.57 5.07
CA GLU A 6 1.34 13.00 6.41
C GLU A 6 1.86 13.96 7.50
N ARG A 7 3.01 14.60 7.27
CA ARG A 7 3.58 15.57 8.21
C ARG A 7 2.70 16.80 8.36
N VAL A 8 2.15 17.33 7.26
CA VAL A 8 1.21 18.46 7.28
C VAL A 8 -0.06 18.11 8.06
N MET A 9 -0.66 16.94 7.79
CA MET A 9 -1.86 16.49 8.48
C MET A 9 -1.63 16.25 9.98
N ARG A 10 -0.44 15.78 10.36
CA ARG A 10 -0.05 15.61 11.75
C ARG A 10 0.03 16.94 12.51
N ILE A 11 0.69 17.93 11.92
CA ILE A 11 0.78 19.29 12.49
C ILE A 11 -0.61 19.90 12.67
N LEU A 12 -1.49 19.75 11.68
CA LEU A 12 -2.88 20.20 11.77
C LEU A 12 -3.63 19.57 12.94
N LYS A 13 -3.46 18.26 13.16
CA LYS A 13 -4.14 17.53 14.24
C LYS A 13 -3.59 17.87 15.62
N GLU A 14 -2.26 18.01 15.75
CA GLU A 14 -1.58 18.20 17.03
C GLU A 14 -1.56 19.66 17.49
N GLN A 15 -1.45 20.60 16.55
CA GLN A 15 -1.18 22.00 16.85
C GLN A 15 -2.25 22.96 16.27
N GLY A 16 -3.21 22.43 15.52
CA GLY A 16 -4.28 23.21 14.92
C GLY A 16 -3.86 24.05 13.72
N GLU A 17 -4.84 24.71 13.09
CA GLU A 17 -4.61 25.54 11.89
C GLU A 17 -3.68 26.73 12.13
N ALA A 18 -3.56 27.20 13.37
CA ALA A 18 -2.71 28.34 13.73
C ALA A 18 -1.23 28.06 13.43
N SER A 19 -0.76 26.83 13.63
CA SER A 19 0.62 26.44 13.31
C SER A 19 0.91 26.48 11.81
N LEU A 20 -0.07 26.19 10.96
CA LEU A 20 0.10 26.35 9.52
C LEU A 20 0.14 27.83 9.10
N ARG A 21 -0.44 28.76 9.87
CA ARG A 21 -0.35 30.19 9.58
C ARG A 21 1.08 30.72 9.70
N ASN A 22 1.86 30.20 10.65
CA ASN A 22 3.28 30.57 10.81
C ASN A 22 4.13 30.09 9.64
N VAL A 23 3.92 28.84 9.19
CA VAL A 23 4.56 28.30 7.99
C VAL A 23 4.12 29.06 6.74
N ARG A 24 2.82 29.37 6.63
CA ARG A 24 2.27 30.16 5.54
C ARG A 24 2.89 31.56 5.45
N ALA A 25 3.02 32.26 6.58
CA ALA A 25 3.62 33.59 6.63
C ALA A 25 5.08 33.58 6.16
N ALA A 26 5.82 32.51 6.48
CA ALA A 26 7.20 32.33 6.04
C ALA A 26 7.34 31.99 4.54
N PHE A 27 6.33 31.39 3.90
CA PHE A 27 6.43 30.85 2.54
C PHE A 27 5.36 31.35 1.54
N THR A 28 4.57 32.35 1.90
CA THR A 28 3.54 33.01 1.03
C THR A 28 2.54 32.03 0.37
N MET A 29 2.21 30.92 1.03
CA MET A 29 1.29 29.93 0.48
C MET A 29 -0.19 30.33 0.69
N LYS A 30 -1.12 29.78 -0.10
CA LYS A 30 -2.55 29.82 0.26
C LYS A 30 -2.83 28.85 1.40
N MET A 31 -3.75 29.22 2.28
CA MET A 31 -4.19 28.31 3.36
C MET A 31 -5.06 27.22 2.74
N LEU A 32 -4.91 25.99 3.25
CA LEU A 32 -5.74 24.88 2.80
C LEU A 32 -7.20 25.15 3.14
N ASN A 33 -8.07 24.98 2.15
CA ASN A 33 -9.51 25.05 2.35
C ASN A 33 -10.04 23.70 2.91
N PRO A 34 -11.29 23.65 3.41
CA PRO A 34 -11.85 22.43 3.99
C PRO A 34 -11.86 21.23 3.04
N ALA A 35 -12.07 21.44 1.74
CA ALA A 35 -12.05 20.37 0.75
C ALA A 35 -10.62 19.81 0.53
N GLU A 36 -9.61 20.69 0.50
CA GLU A 36 -8.20 20.29 0.42
C GLU A 36 -7.76 19.51 1.66
N VAL A 37 -8.20 19.93 2.86
CA VAL A 37 -7.94 19.20 4.10
C VAL A 37 -8.61 17.82 4.08
N SER A 38 -9.87 17.73 3.63
CA SER A 38 -10.59 16.45 3.50
C SER A 38 -9.90 15.51 2.49
N TYR A 39 -9.48 16.05 1.34
CA TYR A 39 -8.72 15.30 0.34
C TYR A 39 -7.39 14.80 0.90
N LEU A 40 -6.60 15.65 1.54
CA LEU A 40 -5.29 15.28 2.11
C LEU A 40 -5.43 14.23 3.21
N SER A 41 -6.50 14.30 4.01
CA SER A 41 -6.82 13.30 5.02
C SER A 41 -7.06 11.92 4.39
N GLU A 42 -7.95 11.83 3.41
CA GLU A 42 -8.22 10.57 2.69
C GLU A 42 -7.01 10.10 1.88
N TYR A 43 -6.27 11.01 1.26
CA TYR A 43 -5.04 10.71 0.54
C TYR A 43 -4.03 10.02 1.46
N CYS A 44 -3.83 10.53 2.68
CA CYS A 44 -2.93 9.89 3.64
C CYS A 44 -3.43 8.48 4.03
N ILE A 45 -4.73 8.30 4.20
CA ILE A 45 -5.33 7.00 4.49
C ILE A 45 -5.05 6.02 3.33
N VAL A 46 -5.33 6.40 2.09
CA VAL A 46 -5.14 5.57 0.88
C VAL A 46 -3.67 5.28 0.61
N MET A 47 -2.79 6.27 0.74
CA MET A 47 -1.38 6.14 0.40
C MET A 47 -0.53 5.49 1.49
N LYS A 48 -1.01 5.39 2.72
CA LYS A 48 -0.29 4.70 3.80
C LYS A 48 0.03 3.23 3.47
N PRO A 49 -0.94 2.36 3.09
CA PRO A 49 -0.62 0.99 2.69
C PRO A 49 0.28 0.93 1.45
N VAL A 50 0.15 1.86 0.50
CA VAL A 50 1.05 1.95 -0.67
C VAL A 50 2.48 2.25 -0.22
N SER A 51 2.68 3.22 0.67
CA SER A 51 3.99 3.56 1.21
C SER A 51 4.61 2.41 1.99
N MET A 52 3.81 1.65 2.74
CA MET A 52 4.28 0.47 3.46
C MET A 52 4.71 -0.64 2.49
N ALA A 53 3.91 -0.90 1.45
CA ALA A 53 4.23 -1.87 0.42
C ALA A 53 5.52 -1.52 -0.32
N LEU A 54 5.69 -0.25 -0.70
CA LEU A 54 6.94 0.25 -1.30
C LEU A 54 8.12 0.04 -0.36
N ASN A 55 7.97 0.36 0.93
CA ASN A 55 9.04 0.14 1.90
C ASN A 55 9.43 -1.33 2.02
N ILE A 56 8.47 -2.27 1.94
CA ILE A 56 8.77 -3.72 1.94
C ILE A 56 9.54 -4.09 0.67
N LEU A 57 9.02 -3.71 -0.50
CA LEU A 57 9.57 -4.11 -1.80
C LEU A 57 10.91 -3.46 -2.13
N GLN A 58 11.17 -2.27 -1.58
CA GLN A 58 12.40 -1.51 -1.78
C GLN A 58 13.38 -1.68 -0.61
N SER A 59 13.02 -2.45 0.43
CA SER A 59 13.94 -2.69 1.55
C SER A 59 15.08 -3.59 1.11
N GLU A 60 16.30 -3.15 1.35
CA GLU A 60 17.53 -3.93 1.14
C GLU A 60 17.56 -5.23 1.98
N THR A 61 16.76 -5.30 3.04
CA THR A 61 16.65 -6.49 3.90
C THR A 61 15.63 -7.54 3.39
N ASN A 62 14.72 -7.17 2.48
CA ASN A 62 13.66 -8.02 1.96
C ASN A 62 13.78 -8.24 0.44
N THR A 63 15.01 -8.49 -0.02
CA THR A 63 15.35 -8.65 -1.47
C THR A 63 14.86 -9.95 -2.10
N GLN A 64 14.19 -10.82 -1.34
CA GLN A 64 13.72 -12.11 -1.85
C GLN A 64 12.40 -11.96 -2.59
N MET A 65 12.36 -12.53 -3.80
CA MET A 65 11.19 -12.47 -4.69
C MET A 65 9.89 -13.01 -4.06
N GLY A 66 10.00 -13.88 -3.04
CA GLY A 66 8.85 -14.38 -2.28
C GLY A 66 8.11 -13.33 -1.45
N TRP A 67 8.63 -12.11 -1.28
CA TRP A 67 7.89 -10.98 -0.70
C TRP A 67 7.04 -10.20 -1.72
N LEU A 68 7.32 -10.35 -3.02
CA LEU A 68 6.68 -9.57 -4.07
C LEU A 68 5.18 -9.86 -4.18
N LEU A 69 4.83 -11.11 -4.45
CA LEU A 69 3.44 -11.56 -4.63
C LEU A 69 2.57 -11.28 -3.39
N PRO A 70 2.99 -11.64 -2.16
CA PRO A 70 2.22 -11.39 -0.95
C PRO A 70 1.95 -9.90 -0.74
N THR A 71 2.96 -9.05 -0.97
CA THR A 71 2.86 -7.61 -0.72
C THR A 71 1.89 -6.95 -1.70
N ILE A 72 1.97 -7.32 -2.99
CA ILE A 72 1.07 -6.80 -4.04
C ILE A 72 -0.37 -7.26 -3.78
N TYR A 73 -0.58 -8.54 -3.46
CA TYR A 73 -1.92 -9.08 -3.21
C TYR A 73 -2.57 -8.43 -1.98
N LEU A 74 -1.81 -8.27 -0.89
CA LEU A 74 -2.31 -7.61 0.32
C LEU A 74 -2.60 -6.13 0.09
N LEU A 75 -1.78 -5.44 -0.72
CA LEU A 75 -2.03 -4.05 -1.09
C LEU A 75 -3.34 -3.92 -1.88
N ASP A 76 -3.54 -4.74 -2.91
CA ASP A 76 -4.76 -4.72 -3.73
C ASP A 76 -6.02 -5.02 -2.90
N SER A 77 -5.96 -6.06 -2.06
CA SER A 77 -7.04 -6.40 -1.13
C SER A 77 -7.38 -5.25 -0.17
N LYS A 78 -6.36 -4.54 0.32
CA LYS A 78 -6.54 -3.43 1.24
C LYS A 78 -7.13 -2.21 0.55
N LEU A 79 -6.66 -1.88 -0.66
CA LEU A 79 -7.24 -0.81 -1.49
C LEU A 79 -8.73 -1.08 -1.78
N LYS A 80 -9.07 -2.32 -2.16
CA LYS A 80 -10.46 -2.72 -2.42
C LYS A 80 -11.38 -2.56 -1.21
N LYS A 81 -10.91 -2.96 -0.02
CA LYS A 81 -11.68 -2.79 1.23
C LYS A 81 -11.92 -1.32 1.59
N MET A 82 -11.04 -0.43 1.15
CA MET A 82 -11.13 1.00 1.46
C MET A 82 -12.14 1.75 0.60
N GLU A 83 -12.51 1.22 -0.57
CA GLU A 83 -13.52 1.81 -1.48
C GLU A 83 -14.83 2.15 -0.74
N ALA A 84 -15.27 1.30 0.20
CA ALA A 84 -16.49 1.52 0.97
C ALA A 84 -16.40 2.68 2.00
N SER A 85 -15.20 3.18 2.27
CA SER A 85 -14.93 4.14 3.35
C SER A 85 -14.42 5.51 2.88
N VAL A 86 -14.01 5.63 1.61
CA VAL A 86 -13.51 6.88 1.02
C VAL A 86 -14.62 7.63 0.29
N LYS A 87 -14.61 8.97 0.36
CA LYS A 87 -15.60 9.83 -0.30
C LYS A 87 -15.00 10.62 -1.46
N VAL A 88 -13.74 11.06 -1.31
CA VAL A 88 -13.05 11.93 -2.25
C VAL A 88 -12.00 11.16 -3.06
N CYS A 89 -11.31 10.22 -2.42
CA CYS A 89 -10.17 9.52 -3.02
C CYS A 89 -10.52 8.22 -3.77
N LEU A 90 -11.80 7.95 -4.08
CA LEU A 90 -12.18 6.78 -4.88
C LEU A 90 -11.46 6.73 -6.25
N PRO A 91 -11.33 7.84 -7.02
CA PRO A 91 -10.56 7.83 -8.26
C PRO A 91 -9.08 7.48 -8.06
N LEU A 92 -8.49 7.86 -6.93
CA LEU A 92 -7.11 7.51 -6.58
C LEU A 92 -6.98 6.00 -6.32
N ILE A 93 -7.92 5.40 -5.59
CA ILE A 93 -7.95 3.95 -5.37
C ILE A 93 -8.00 3.19 -6.70
N HIS A 94 -8.92 3.57 -7.60
CA HIS A 94 -9.03 2.94 -8.91
C HIS A 94 -7.75 3.10 -9.75
N ALA A 95 -7.14 4.29 -9.76
CA ALA A 95 -5.89 4.53 -10.47
C ALA A 95 -4.74 3.67 -9.93
N LEU A 96 -4.67 3.50 -8.61
CA LEU A 96 -3.69 2.63 -7.97
C LEU A 96 -3.92 1.17 -8.35
N GLN A 97 -5.14 0.65 -8.22
CA GLN A 97 -5.48 -0.73 -8.60
C GLN A 97 -5.18 -1.02 -10.07
N GLN A 98 -5.57 -0.11 -10.98
CA GLN A 98 -5.24 -0.23 -12.41
C GLN A 98 -3.72 -0.23 -12.63
N GLY A 99 -2.99 0.63 -11.92
CA GLY A 99 -1.54 0.68 -11.96
C GLY A 99 -0.88 -0.61 -11.44
N LEU A 100 -1.41 -1.21 -10.38
CA LEU A 100 -0.97 -2.50 -9.87
C LEU A 100 -1.22 -3.60 -10.90
N GLN A 101 -2.45 -3.72 -11.40
CA GLN A 101 -2.81 -4.75 -12.38
C GLN A 101 -1.96 -4.65 -13.66
N LYS A 102 -1.75 -3.43 -14.16
CA LYS A 102 -0.93 -3.21 -15.36
C LYS A 102 0.54 -3.60 -15.18
N ARG A 103 1.12 -3.39 -14.00
CA ARG A 103 2.55 -3.67 -13.75
C ARG A 103 2.80 -5.07 -13.20
N SER A 104 1.80 -5.65 -12.54
CA SER A 104 1.98 -6.84 -11.71
C SER A 104 1.05 -7.98 -12.05
N GLY A 105 0.04 -7.77 -12.90
CA GLY A 105 -0.94 -8.82 -13.24
C GLY A 105 -0.28 -10.06 -13.82
N GLU A 106 0.68 -9.90 -14.73
CA GLU A 106 1.42 -11.03 -15.32
C GLU A 106 2.26 -11.77 -14.26
N PHE A 107 2.96 -11.04 -13.39
CA PHE A 107 3.75 -11.63 -12.29
C PHE A 107 2.91 -12.39 -11.28
N MET A 108 1.63 -12.02 -11.10
CA MET A 108 0.73 -12.68 -10.15
C MET A 108 0.29 -14.09 -10.59
N GLU A 109 0.47 -14.41 -11.88
CA GLU A 109 0.14 -15.71 -12.45
C GLU A 109 1.40 -16.52 -12.83
N ASP A 110 2.60 -15.98 -12.58
CA ASP A 110 3.89 -16.64 -12.82
C ASP A 110 4.11 -17.81 -11.82
N PRO A 111 4.23 -19.07 -12.30
CA PRO A 111 4.44 -20.23 -11.46
C PRO A 111 5.72 -20.20 -10.60
N GLU A 112 6.80 -19.58 -11.09
CA GLU A 112 8.06 -19.47 -10.36
C GLU A 112 7.93 -18.48 -9.20
N LEU A 113 7.25 -17.36 -9.43
CA LEU A 113 6.98 -16.36 -8.40
C LEU A 113 6.00 -16.89 -7.35
N ILE A 114 4.97 -17.61 -7.78
CA ILE A 114 4.05 -18.31 -6.88
C ILE A 114 4.82 -19.31 -6.03
N SER A 115 5.72 -20.11 -6.63
CA SER A 115 6.55 -21.08 -5.93
C SER A 115 7.49 -20.43 -4.91
N ALA A 116 8.11 -19.30 -5.27
CA ALA A 116 8.95 -18.53 -4.37
C ALA A 116 8.16 -17.96 -3.18
N ALA A 117 6.91 -17.53 -3.40
CA ALA A 117 6.04 -16.95 -2.38
C ALA A 117 5.44 -17.98 -1.39
N ILE A 118 5.55 -19.28 -1.68
CA ILE A 118 5.06 -20.38 -0.81
C ILE A 118 6.18 -21.16 -0.11
N LEU A 119 7.45 -20.77 -0.29
CA LEU A 119 8.57 -21.39 0.44
C LEU A 119 8.33 -21.31 1.96
N PRO A 120 8.82 -22.28 2.76
CA PRO A 120 8.55 -22.35 4.20
C PRO A 120 8.86 -21.06 4.98
N LYS A 121 9.84 -20.28 4.51
CA LYS A 121 10.24 -18.99 5.08
C LYS A 121 9.23 -17.84 4.86
N PHE A 122 8.23 -18.01 4.00
CA PHE A 122 7.19 -17.02 3.73
C PHE A 122 5.82 -17.50 4.25
N LYS A 123 5.05 -16.55 4.79
CA LYS A 123 3.65 -16.81 5.16
C LYS A 123 2.81 -16.94 3.90
N THR A 124 1.82 -17.83 3.88
CA THR A 124 0.85 -17.97 2.78
C THR A 124 -0.55 -17.45 3.11
N SER A 125 -0.72 -16.80 4.26
CA SER A 125 -1.99 -16.19 4.70
C SER A 125 -2.41 -14.98 3.86
N TRP A 126 -1.69 -14.69 2.77
CA TRP A 126 -1.99 -13.61 1.84
C TRP A 126 -2.92 -14.05 0.72
N THR A 127 -3.14 -15.35 0.50
CA THR A 127 -4.00 -15.86 -0.58
C THR A 127 -4.99 -16.89 -0.11
N ASP A 128 -6.18 -16.85 -0.71
CA ASP A 128 -7.24 -17.85 -0.54
C ASP A 128 -7.31 -18.80 -1.74
N LYS A 129 -6.40 -18.68 -2.72
CA LYS A 129 -6.35 -19.53 -3.91
C LYS A 129 -5.97 -20.98 -3.51
N ALA A 130 -6.94 -21.88 -3.56
CA ALA A 130 -6.79 -23.27 -3.13
C ALA A 130 -5.62 -24.03 -3.77
N HIS A 131 -5.32 -23.77 -5.06
CA HIS A 131 -4.21 -24.41 -5.75
C HIS A 131 -2.84 -23.97 -5.20
N ILE A 132 -2.67 -22.70 -4.82
CA ILE A 132 -1.42 -22.18 -4.21
C ILE A 132 -1.21 -22.82 -2.82
N ILE A 133 -2.29 -22.93 -2.04
CA ILE A 133 -2.28 -23.57 -0.73
C ILE A 133 -1.90 -25.06 -0.85
N LYS A 134 -2.48 -25.78 -1.83
CA LYS A 134 -2.19 -27.20 -2.09
C LYS A 134 -0.73 -27.44 -2.49
N SER A 135 -0.16 -26.58 -3.35
CA SER A 135 1.24 -26.69 -3.78
C SER A 135 2.23 -26.57 -2.62
N ARG A 136 1.90 -25.78 -1.58
CA ARG A 136 2.73 -25.66 -0.37
C ARG A 136 2.83 -26.97 0.41
N TYR A 137 1.72 -27.69 0.57
CA TYR A 137 1.73 -28.98 1.28
C TYR A 137 2.65 -29.98 0.57
N GLY A 138 2.62 -30.02 -0.77
CA GLY A 138 3.53 -30.86 -1.56
C GLY A 138 5.02 -30.49 -1.36
N LEU A 139 5.34 -29.20 -1.34
CA LEU A 139 6.71 -28.70 -1.08
C LEU A 139 7.21 -29.03 0.33
N HIS A 140 6.34 -28.97 1.34
CA HIS A 140 6.72 -29.34 2.70
C HIS A 140 7.11 -30.82 2.80
N HIS A 141 6.38 -31.71 2.12
CA HIS A 141 6.69 -33.15 2.11
C HIS A 141 7.92 -33.51 1.26
N ALA A 142 8.31 -32.69 0.29
CA ALA A 142 9.49 -32.93 -0.53
C ALA A 142 10.80 -32.42 0.08
N LEU A 143 10.73 -31.54 1.08
CA LEU A 143 11.88 -30.92 1.76
C LEU A 143 12.05 -31.40 3.22
N SER A 144 11.24 -32.37 3.65
CA SER A 144 11.32 -33.05 4.96
C SER A 144 12.00 -34.41 4.81
#